data_AF-A0A392MGL3-F1
#
_entry.id   AF-A0A392MGL3-F1
#
_cell.length_a   1.000
_cell.length_b   1.000
_cell.length_c   1.000
_cell.angle_alpha   90.00
_cell.angle_beta   90.00
_cell.angle_gamma   90.00
#
_symmetry.space_group_name_H-M   'P 1'
#
loop_
_entity.id
_entity.type
_entity.pdbx_description
1 polymer ?
#
loop_
_entity_poly.entity_id
_entity_poly.type
_entity_poly.pdbx_seq_one_letter_code
_entity_poly.pdbx_strand_id
1 'polypeptide(L)'
;VNKRRPYHGINFVIAHDGFSLHDLVSYNFKHNEANGEGGNDGCNDNFSWNCGFEGETDDASVRALRSRQMKNFHLALMISQVQH
;
A
#
# COMPACT_ATOMS: atom_id res chain seq x y z
N VAL A 1 -12.11 -27.97 15.36
CA VAL A 1 -12.48 -26.57 15.07
C VAL A 1 -11.37 -25.67 15.60
N ASN A 2 -10.74 -24.91 14.71
CA ASN A 2 -9.51 -24.15 14.98
C ASN A 2 -9.80 -23.01 15.99
N LYS A 3 -9.19 -23.03 17.19
CA LYS A 3 -9.41 -22.05 18.28
C LYS A 3 -8.66 -20.72 18.06
N ARG A 4 -8.51 -20.27 16.81
CA ARG A 4 -7.82 -19.01 16.51
C ARG A 4 -8.77 -17.84 16.78
N ARG A 5 -8.46 -17.08 17.83
CA ARG A 5 -9.13 -15.82 18.17
C ARG A 5 -8.59 -14.66 17.30
N PRO A 6 -9.34 -13.56 17.11
CA PRO A 6 -8.96 -12.45 16.23
C PRO A 6 -7.56 -11.86 16.49
N TYR A 7 -7.12 -11.83 17.75
CA TYR A 7 -5.78 -11.35 18.13
C TYR A 7 -4.60 -12.24 17.69
N HIS A 8 -4.86 -13.40 17.10
CA HIS A 8 -3.80 -14.21 16.47
C HIS A 8 -3.46 -13.74 15.05
N GLY A 9 -4.18 -12.74 14.52
CA GLY A 9 -3.89 -12.10 13.24
C GLY A 9 -3.21 -10.75 13.43
N ILE A 10 -2.15 -10.50 12.67
CA ILE A 10 -1.54 -9.18 12.53
C ILE A 10 -2.12 -8.56 11.26
N ASN A 11 -2.90 -7.49 11.41
CA ASN A 11 -3.35 -6.69 10.27
C ASN A 11 -2.23 -5.73 9.88
N PHE A 12 -1.84 -5.72 8.60
CA PHE A 12 -0.86 -4.77 8.06
C PHE A 12 -1.28 -4.35 6.65
N VAL A 13 -0.96 -3.11 6.29
CA VAL A 13 -1.22 -2.54 4.96
C VAL A 13 0.09 -2.36 4.18
N ILE A 14 1.18 -2.11 4.88
CA ILE A 14 2.52 -1.93 4.32
C ILE A 14 3.51 -2.76 5.13
N ALA A 15 4.57 -3.23 4.48
CA ALA A 15 5.73 -3.87 5.10
C ALA A 15 7.01 -3.21 4.57
N HIS A 16 8.17 -3.65 5.07
CA HIS A 16 9.45 -3.18 4.54
C HIS A 16 9.71 -3.66 3.11
N ASP A 17 9.16 -4.82 2.76
CA ASP A 17 9.19 -5.37 1.41
C ASP A 17 7.96 -4.93 0.63
N GLY A 18 8.17 -4.31 -0.53
CA GLY A 18 7.11 -3.82 -1.42
C GLY A 18 6.95 -2.30 -1.36
N PHE A 19 5.75 -1.82 -1.61
CA PHE A 19 5.47 -0.38 -1.65
C PHE A 19 5.35 0.26 -0.28
N SER A 20 5.89 1.47 -0.15
CA SER A 20 5.53 2.37 0.94
C SER A 20 4.06 2.80 0.81
N LEU A 21 3.48 3.38 1.88
CA LEU A 21 2.10 3.88 1.81
C LEU A 21 1.93 4.98 0.75
N HIS A 22 2.98 5.77 0.52
CA HIS A 22 2.98 6.78 -0.53
C HIS A 22 3.01 6.14 -1.91
N ASP A 23 3.83 5.11 -2.09
CA ASP A 23 3.97 4.45 -3.38
C ASP A 23 2.71 3.64 -3.73
N LEU A 24 2.06 3.06 -2.73
CA LEU A 24 0.79 2.34 -2.88
C LEU A 24 -0.33 3.23 -3.49
N VAL A 25 -0.28 4.54 -3.27
CA VAL A 25 -1.25 5.50 -3.81
C VAL A 25 -0.71 6.30 -5.01
N SER A 26 0.55 6.06 -5.40
CA SER A 26 1.25 6.84 -6.43
C SER A 26 1.74 6.01 -7.61
N TYR A 27 1.94 4.70 -7.45
CA TYR A 27 2.45 3.80 -8.48
C TYR A 27 1.58 2.56 -8.62
N ASN A 28 1.18 2.24 -9.84
CA ASN A 28 0.55 0.96 -10.20
C ASN A 28 1.60 -0.10 -10.53
N PHE A 29 2.74 0.30 -11.08
CA PHE A 29 3.79 -0.61 -11.50
C PHE A 29 5.03 -0.45 -10.61
N LYS A 30 5.71 -1.56 -10.33
CA LYS A 30 6.99 -1.53 -9.63
C LYS A 30 8.06 -0.92 -10.55
N HIS A 31 8.91 -0.09 -9.97
CA HIS A 31 10.02 0.57 -10.66
C HIS A 31 11.33 0.16 -9.98
N ASN A 32 11.68 -1.12 -10.14
CA ASN A 32 12.85 -1.75 -9.50
C ASN A 32 14.08 -1.81 -10.44
N GLU A 33 14.08 -1.06 -11.54
CA GLU A 33 15.15 -1.09 -12.55
C GLU A 33 16.52 -0.75 -11.96
N ALA A 34 16.55 0.05 -10.89
CA ALA A 34 17.76 0.42 -10.16
C ALA A 34 18.43 -0.77 -9.43
N ASN A 35 17.70 -1.86 -9.17
CA ASN A 35 18.24 -3.05 -8.48
C ASN A 35 19.10 -3.91 -9.41
N GLY A 36 19.14 -3.62 -10.72
CA GLY A 36 19.99 -4.32 -11.68
C GLY A 36 19.51 -5.72 -12.08
N GLU A 37 18.38 -6.18 -11.55
CA GLU A 37 17.77 -7.49 -11.89
C GLU A 37 16.77 -7.42 -13.06
N GLY A 38 16.77 -6.30 -13.79
CA GLY A 38 15.89 -6.08 -14.94
C GLY A 38 14.41 -6.01 -14.58
N GLY A 39 14.07 -5.66 -13.33
CA GLY A 39 12.69 -5.55 -12.84
C GLY A 39 12.02 -6.90 -12.53
N ASN A 40 12.77 -8.00 -12.47
CA ASN A 40 12.23 -9.32 -12.12
C ASN A 40 12.04 -9.53 -10.62
N ASP A 41 12.57 -8.65 -9.80
CA ASP A 41 12.51 -8.67 -8.35
C ASP A 41 11.25 -7.98 -7.81
N GLY A 42 10.80 -8.39 -6.62
CA GLY A 42 9.61 -7.83 -5.96
C GLY A 42 8.27 -8.35 -6.49
N CYS A 43 7.20 -8.08 -5.73
CA CYS A 43 5.84 -8.53 -6.05
C CYS A 43 5.24 -7.74 -7.24
N ASN A 44 4.53 -8.44 -8.13
CA ASN A 44 3.82 -7.82 -9.26
C ASN A 44 2.40 -7.39 -8.89
N ASP A 45 1.79 -8.03 -7.89
CA ASP A 45 0.42 -7.76 -7.45
C ASP A 45 0.44 -6.93 -6.15
N ASN A 46 0.67 -5.63 -6.29
CA ASN A 46 0.70 -4.70 -5.14
C ASN A 46 -0.68 -4.17 -4.74
N PHE A 47 -1.74 -4.48 -5.51
CA PHE A 47 -3.10 -3.93 -5.35
C PHE A 47 -3.12 -2.41 -5.14
N SER A 48 -2.19 -1.71 -5.80
CA SER A 48 -2.00 -0.27 -5.68
C SER A 48 -2.92 0.50 -6.63
N TRP A 49 -3.09 1.79 -6.35
CA TRP A 49 -3.80 2.70 -7.24
C TRP A 49 -3.13 4.07 -7.24
N ASN A 50 -2.54 4.44 -8.38
CA ASN A 50 -1.82 5.69 -8.59
C ASN A 50 -2.66 7.00 -8.50
N CYS A 51 -3.97 6.87 -8.23
CA CYS A 51 -4.91 7.98 -8.10
C CYS A 51 -5.08 8.82 -9.39
N GLY A 52 -4.79 8.24 -10.55
CA GLY A 52 -4.99 8.86 -11.87
C GLY A 52 -3.71 9.33 -12.57
N PHE A 53 -2.55 9.29 -11.91
CA PHE A 53 -1.26 9.65 -12.50
C PHE A 53 -0.16 8.74 -11.95
N GLU A 54 0.70 8.19 -12.79
CA GLU A 54 1.80 7.32 -12.37
C GLU A 54 2.99 8.16 -11.86
N GLY A 55 3.36 7.98 -10.59
CA GLY A 55 4.49 8.63 -9.94
C GLY A 55 4.22 10.04 -9.43
N GLU A 56 5.27 10.83 -9.26
CA GLU A 56 5.19 12.20 -8.74
C GLU A 56 4.40 13.11 -9.70
N THR A 57 3.51 13.93 -9.14
CA THR A 57 2.68 14.86 -9.91
C THR A 57 2.41 16.14 -9.13
N ASP A 58 2.36 17.26 -9.85
CA ASP A 58 1.99 18.57 -9.31
C ASP A 58 0.48 18.84 -9.37
N ASP A 59 -0.31 17.91 -9.92
CA ASP A 59 -1.76 18.04 -9.96
C ASP A 59 -2.34 18.02 -8.54
N ALA A 60 -2.89 19.16 -8.12
CA ALA A 60 -3.46 19.34 -6.80
C ALA A 60 -4.61 18.38 -6.51
N SER A 61 -5.39 17.98 -7.52
CA SER A 61 -6.51 17.05 -7.37
C SER A 61 -6.02 15.64 -7.05
N VAL A 62 -4.97 15.18 -7.75
CA VAL A 62 -4.35 13.87 -7.52
C VAL A 62 -3.68 13.83 -6.15
N ARG A 63 -2.93 14.89 -5.78
CA ARG A 63 -2.29 14.99 -4.45
C ARG A 63 -3.32 14.96 -3.31
N ALA A 64 -4.44 15.67 -3.46
CA ALA A 64 -5.52 15.66 -2.48
C ALA A 64 -6.15 14.27 -2.35
N LEU A 65 -6.37 13.58 -3.47
CA LEU A 65 -6.90 12.21 -3.50
C LEU A 65 -5.94 11.23 -2.82
N ARG A 66 -4.63 11.30 -3.11
CA ARG A 66 -3.61 10.49 -2.45
C ARG A 66 -3.60 10.68 -0.94
N SER A 67 -3.63 11.92 -0.47
CA SER A 67 -3.70 12.23 0.97
C SER A 67 -4.94 11.62 1.63
N ARG A 68 -6.10 11.66 0.95
CA ARG A 68 -7.32 11.03 1.43
C ARG A 68 -7.19 9.51 1.50
N GLN A 69 -6.61 8.88 0.47
CA GLN A 69 -6.42 7.43 0.45
C GLN A 69 -5.46 6.95 1.55
N MET A 70 -4.37 7.67 1.80
CA MET A 70 -3.46 7.37 2.93
C MET A 70 -4.19 7.38 4.28
N LYS A 71 -5.09 8.35 4.50
CA LYS A 71 -5.92 8.42 5.72
C LYS A 71 -6.94 7.29 5.79
N ASN A 72 -7.54 6.91 4.66
CA ASN A 72 -8.48 5.79 4.59
C ASN A 72 -7.80 4.47 4.99
N PHE A 73 -6.59 4.21 4.48
CA PHE A 73 -5.80 3.03 4.86
C PHE A 73 -5.45 3.03 6.35
N HIS A 74 -5.04 4.18 6.89
CA HIS A 74 -4.75 4.31 8.32
C HIS A 74 -6.00 4.05 9.17
N LEU A 75 -7.14 4.62 8.79
CA LEU A 75 -8.41 4.40 9.48
C LEU A 75 -8.81 2.92 9.43
N ALA A 76 -8.74 2.28 8.26
CA ALA A 76 -9.06 0.87 8.09
C ALA A 76 -8.21 -0.02 9.00
N LEU A 77 -6.91 0.28 9.14
CA LEU A 77 -6.03 -0.44 10.05
C LEU A 77 -6.45 -0.28 11.52
N MET A 78 -6.78 0.95 11.94
CA MET A 78 -7.12 1.28 13.34
C MET A 78 -8.50 0.79 13.77
N ILE A 79 -9.45 0.68 12.85
CA ILE A 79 -10.80 0.13 13.13
C ILE A 79 -10.87 -1.39 12.93
N SER A 80 -9.86 -1.99 12.30
CA SER A 80 -9.82 -3.43 12.09
C SER A 80 -9.65 -4.13 13.43
N GLN A 81 -10.54 -5.06 13.72
CA GLN A 81 -10.61 -5.69 15.03
C GLN A 81 -9.38 -6.57 15.30
N VAL A 82 -8.57 -6.15 16.25
CA VAL A 82 -7.86 -7.07 17.16
C VAL A 82 -8.77 -7.17 18.38
N GLN A 83 -9.81 -8.00 18.31
CA GLN A 83 -10.80 -8.04 19.37
C GLN A 83 -10.14 -8.49 20.69
N HIS A 84 -10.18 -7.59 21.69
CA HIS A 84 -9.90 -7.87 23.10
C HIS A 84 -10.72 -9.07 23.60
#